data_AF-A0A7S2MK47-F1
#
_entry.id   AF-A0A7S2MK47-F1
#
_cell.length_a   1.000
_cell.length_b   1.000
_cell.length_c   1.000
_cell.angle_alpha   90.00
_cell.angle_beta   90.00
_cell.angle_gamma   90.00
#
_symmetry.space_group_name_H-M   'P 1'
#
loop_
_entity.id
_entity.type
_entity.pdbx_description
1 polymer ?
#
loop_
_entity_poly.entity_id
_entity_poly.type
_entity_poly.pdbx_seq_one_letter_code
_entity_poly.pdbx_strand_id
1 'polypeptide(L)'
;DAEWLAHLAEHGYVVVGGVVPRAAVEHAVALLLQDIQEMTGRTDLKIKDVTDKHLPNHANSGLRHRGLPHGEFAWFLREKLWEAGVWQKLYPKTKLAGCASVVALSPPGSGMAKQHMPYSAGEWLHLDHSPTKNSCKKLYQSTLYVFPRGQAASWPRIAIMSSMAPQAWQAKRAACTLLAGAIIGAAGKSPAGVIFGHLQKIAEGYGTAGMSVLKPKLRPELTDAEVDRLTGGK
;
A
#
# COMPACT_ATOMS: atom_id res chain seq x y z
N ASP A 1 -25.42 2.87 -7.27
CA ASP A 1 -24.71 2.68 -5.98
C ASP A 1 -25.03 1.40 -5.21
N ALA A 2 -26.30 0.97 -5.09
CA ALA A 2 -26.64 -0.27 -4.36
C ALA A 2 -26.18 -1.58 -5.04
N GLU A 3 -25.98 -1.55 -6.36
CA GLU A 3 -25.71 -2.72 -7.19
C GLU A 3 -24.37 -3.40 -6.90
N TRP A 4 -23.29 -2.63 -6.70
CA TRP A 4 -21.96 -3.21 -6.47
C TRP A 4 -21.81 -3.79 -5.05
N LEU A 5 -22.52 -3.22 -4.06
CA LEU A 5 -22.54 -3.74 -2.69
C LEU A 5 -23.26 -5.09 -2.60
N ALA A 6 -24.33 -5.26 -3.38
CA ALA A 6 -25.03 -6.55 -3.49
C ALA A 6 -24.11 -7.61 -4.12
N HIS A 7 -23.44 -7.28 -5.22
CA HIS A 7 -22.48 -8.17 -5.87
C HIS A 7 -21.33 -8.56 -4.92
N LEU A 8 -20.79 -7.60 -4.16
CA LEU A 8 -19.77 -7.88 -3.14
C LEU A 8 -20.28 -8.83 -2.05
N ALA A 9 -21.54 -8.68 -1.60
CA ALA A 9 -22.14 -9.54 -0.59
C ALA A 9 -22.36 -10.98 -1.09
N GLU A 10 -22.71 -11.13 -2.37
CA GLU A 10 -22.96 -12.42 -3.01
C GLU A 10 -21.66 -13.16 -3.37
N HIS A 11 -20.70 -12.47 -3.98
CA HIS A 11 -19.53 -13.10 -4.59
C HIS A 11 -18.23 -12.89 -3.79
N GLY A 12 -18.23 -12.03 -2.77
CA GLY A 12 -17.05 -11.74 -1.95
C GLY A 12 -16.01 -10.84 -2.62
N TYR A 13 -16.26 -10.35 -3.84
CA TYR A 13 -15.41 -9.37 -4.52
C TYR A 13 -16.25 -8.41 -5.38
N VAL A 14 -15.62 -7.31 -5.80
CA VAL A 14 -16.20 -6.38 -6.79
C VAL A 14 -15.08 -5.58 -7.46
N VAL A 15 -15.31 -5.12 -8.70
CA VAL A 15 -14.43 -4.19 -9.39
C VAL A 15 -15.17 -2.87 -9.60
N VAL A 16 -14.58 -1.78 -9.10
CA VAL A 16 -15.14 -0.44 -9.24
C VAL A 16 -14.26 0.34 -10.22
N GLY A 17 -14.80 0.65 -11.39
CA GLY A 17 -14.12 1.48 -12.40
C GLY A 17 -14.20 2.97 -12.06
N GLY A 18 -13.23 3.75 -12.55
CA GLY A 18 -13.28 5.21 -12.47
C GLY A 18 -13.12 5.81 -11.07
N VAL A 19 -12.58 5.04 -10.11
CA VAL A 19 -12.33 5.49 -8.72
C VAL A 19 -11.38 6.69 -8.69
N VAL A 20 -10.38 6.71 -9.57
CA VAL A 20 -9.41 7.81 -9.71
C VAL A 20 -9.55 8.43 -11.10
N PRO A 21 -9.77 9.76 -11.21
CA PRO A 21 -9.83 10.44 -12.50
C PRO A 21 -8.53 10.28 -13.29
N ARG A 22 -8.62 10.33 -14.60
CA ARG A 22 -7.47 10.13 -15.49
C ARG A 22 -6.31 11.10 -15.24
N ALA A 23 -6.59 12.38 -14.99
CA ALA A 23 -5.55 13.35 -14.69
C ALA A 23 -4.75 12.98 -13.41
N ALA A 24 -5.44 12.42 -12.41
CA ALA A 24 -4.81 11.95 -11.19
C ALA A 24 -3.98 10.67 -11.42
N VAL A 25 -4.35 9.82 -12.38
CA VAL A 25 -3.53 8.66 -12.80
C VAL A 25 -2.18 9.11 -13.37
N GLU A 26 -2.16 10.10 -14.27
CA GLU A 26 -0.92 10.60 -14.88
C GLU A 26 -0.02 11.28 -13.83
N HIS A 27 -0.62 12.04 -12.91
CA HIS A 27 0.10 12.63 -11.78
C HIS A 27 0.69 11.57 -10.84
N ALA A 28 -0.08 10.53 -10.49
CA ALA A 28 0.41 9.44 -9.66
C ALA A 28 1.64 8.75 -10.28
N VAL A 29 1.64 8.52 -11.59
CA VAL A 29 2.79 7.92 -12.28
C VAL A 29 4.03 8.82 -12.22
N ALA A 30 3.85 10.14 -12.29
CA ALA A 30 4.96 11.09 -12.11
C ALA A 30 5.53 11.04 -10.68
N LEU A 31 4.66 11.00 -9.67
CA LEU A 31 5.08 10.82 -8.26
C LEU A 31 5.82 9.51 -8.05
N LEU A 32 5.37 8.42 -8.68
CA LEU A 32 6.05 7.12 -8.60
C LEU A 32 7.45 7.20 -9.19
N LEU A 33 7.62 7.84 -10.35
CA LEU A 33 8.94 8.04 -10.93
C LEU A 33 9.84 8.84 -9.99
N GLN A 34 9.34 9.93 -9.43
CA GLN A 34 10.08 10.76 -8.48
C GLN A 34 10.52 9.95 -7.25
N ASP A 35 9.62 9.18 -6.63
CA ASP A 35 9.93 8.32 -5.49
C ASP A 35 11.05 7.31 -5.82
N ILE A 36 11.03 6.72 -7.03
CA ILE A 36 12.07 5.79 -7.50
C ILE A 36 13.40 6.52 -7.74
N GLN A 37 13.37 7.68 -8.40
CA GLN A 37 14.56 8.48 -8.68
C GLN A 37 15.27 8.89 -7.39
N GLU A 38 14.51 9.36 -6.40
CA GLU A 38 15.03 9.76 -5.10
C GLU A 38 15.64 8.57 -4.34
N MET A 39 14.92 7.44 -4.31
CA MET A 39 15.40 6.22 -3.65
C MET A 39 16.68 5.65 -4.29
N THR A 40 16.82 5.79 -5.61
CA THR A 40 17.97 5.27 -6.36
C THR A 40 19.10 6.29 -6.56
N GLY A 41 18.86 7.58 -6.26
CA GLY A 41 19.76 8.68 -6.59
C GLY A 41 19.91 8.94 -8.10
N ARG A 42 18.99 8.43 -8.94
CA ARG A 42 19.07 8.48 -10.42
C ARG A 42 18.05 9.43 -11.01
N THR A 43 18.33 10.73 -11.00
CA THR A 43 17.44 11.77 -11.54
C THR A 43 17.25 11.70 -13.05
N ASP A 44 18.13 11.00 -13.77
CA ASP A 44 18.06 10.76 -15.21
C ASP A 44 17.05 9.66 -15.60
N LEU A 45 16.71 8.78 -14.65
CA LEU A 45 15.86 7.62 -14.89
C LEU A 45 14.50 8.02 -15.44
N LYS A 46 14.01 7.33 -16.47
CA LYS A 46 12.65 7.50 -16.99
C LYS A 46 11.79 6.31 -16.62
N ILE A 47 10.48 6.53 -16.52
CA ILE A 47 9.52 5.50 -16.07
C ILE A 47 9.57 4.24 -16.93
N LYS A 48 9.82 4.36 -18.24
CA LYS A 48 9.96 3.23 -19.18
C LYS A 48 11.24 2.39 -18.97
N ASP A 49 12.25 2.99 -18.35
CA ASP A 49 13.59 2.39 -18.15
C ASP A 49 13.74 1.81 -16.74
N VAL A 50 12.70 1.94 -15.91
CA VAL A 50 12.65 1.29 -14.60
C VAL A 50 12.62 -0.23 -14.79
N THR A 51 13.39 -0.94 -13.98
CA THR A 51 13.46 -2.40 -13.95
C THR A 51 13.41 -2.85 -12.50
N ASP A 52 13.32 -4.15 -12.24
CA ASP A 52 13.34 -4.68 -10.87
C ASP A 52 14.57 -4.25 -10.07
N LYS A 53 15.71 -3.98 -10.73
CA LYS A 53 16.95 -3.51 -10.07
C LYS A 53 16.80 -2.13 -9.43
N HIS A 54 15.86 -1.32 -9.91
CA HIS A 54 15.58 0.03 -9.40
C HIS A 54 14.55 0.02 -8.27
N LEU A 55 13.97 -1.14 -7.92
CA LEU A 55 12.91 -1.26 -6.94
C LEU A 55 13.40 -2.03 -5.70
N PRO A 56 12.90 -1.72 -4.49
CA PRO A 56 13.25 -2.48 -3.30
C PRO A 56 12.67 -3.89 -3.44
N ASN A 57 13.52 -4.89 -3.27
CA ASN A 57 13.16 -6.28 -3.52
C ASN A 57 12.18 -6.82 -2.46
N HIS A 58 11.09 -7.43 -2.95
CA HIS A 58 10.69 -8.76 -2.52
C HIS A 58 10.78 -9.64 -3.78
N ALA A 59 11.52 -10.74 -3.72
CA ALA A 59 11.62 -11.62 -4.88
C ALA A 59 10.22 -12.13 -5.27
N ASN A 60 9.92 -12.10 -6.57
CA ASN A 60 8.86 -12.84 -7.24
C ASN A 60 7.39 -12.42 -7.05
N SER A 61 7.01 -11.62 -6.04
CA SER A 61 5.59 -11.21 -5.87
C SER A 61 5.24 -9.86 -6.51
N GLY A 62 6.25 -9.04 -6.81
CA GLY A 62 6.09 -7.63 -7.21
C GLY A 62 5.54 -6.72 -6.10
N LEU A 63 5.39 -7.23 -4.87
CA LEU A 63 5.07 -6.42 -3.70
C LEU A 63 6.30 -5.69 -3.19
N ARG A 64 6.14 -4.40 -2.87
CA ARG A 64 7.20 -3.51 -2.42
C ARG A 64 6.87 -3.03 -1.02
N HIS A 65 7.72 -3.40 -0.07
CA HIS A 65 7.50 -3.20 1.36
C HIS A 65 8.41 -2.12 1.97
N ARG A 66 9.38 -1.59 1.22
CA ARG A 66 10.40 -0.65 1.74
C ARG A 66 10.28 0.71 1.07
N GLY A 67 10.11 1.77 1.86
CA GLY A 67 10.11 3.18 1.42
C GLY A 67 8.91 3.57 0.56
N LEU A 68 8.68 2.87 -0.56
CA LEU A 68 7.61 3.12 -1.52
C LEU A 68 6.20 3.13 -0.90
N PRO A 69 5.85 2.27 0.07
CA PRO A 69 4.57 2.40 0.78
C PRO A 69 4.37 3.74 1.48
N HIS A 70 5.42 4.51 1.72
CA HIS A 70 5.38 5.83 2.37
C HIS A 70 5.80 6.98 1.45
N GLY A 71 6.02 6.70 0.16
CA GLY A 71 6.29 7.72 -0.85
C GLY A 71 5.06 8.56 -1.19
N GLU A 72 5.29 9.68 -1.85
CA GLU A 72 4.22 10.62 -2.27
C GLU A 72 3.22 9.92 -3.19
N PHE A 73 3.68 9.03 -4.06
CA PHE A 73 2.81 8.21 -4.90
C PHE A 73 1.76 7.44 -4.10
N ALA A 74 2.20 6.77 -3.03
CA ALA A 74 1.33 5.91 -2.24
C ALA A 74 0.35 6.74 -1.39
N TRP A 75 0.80 7.87 -0.84
CA TRP A 75 -0.08 8.78 -0.11
C TRP A 75 -1.13 9.43 -0.99
N PHE A 76 -0.73 9.92 -2.17
CA PHE A 76 -1.65 10.50 -3.14
C PHE A 76 -2.77 9.52 -3.53
N LEU A 77 -2.43 8.27 -3.86
CA LEU A 77 -3.45 7.28 -4.23
C LEU A 77 -4.35 6.88 -3.07
N ARG A 78 -3.84 6.84 -1.83
CA ARG A 78 -4.67 6.59 -0.64
C ARG A 78 -5.66 7.72 -0.41
N GLU A 79 -5.24 8.96 -0.60
CA GLU A 79 -6.11 10.13 -0.54
C GLU A 79 -7.21 10.04 -1.61
N LYS A 80 -6.87 9.71 -2.86
CA LYS A 80 -7.87 9.54 -3.93
C LYS A 80 -8.84 8.39 -3.66
N LEU A 81 -8.36 7.30 -3.09
CA LEU A 81 -9.24 6.20 -2.67
C LEU A 81 -10.17 6.60 -1.52
N TRP A 82 -9.69 7.43 -0.60
CA TRP A 82 -10.50 7.98 0.50
C TRP A 82 -11.58 8.95 -0.02
N GLU A 83 -11.20 9.86 -0.92
CA GLU A 83 -12.11 10.81 -1.59
C GLU A 83 -13.22 10.08 -2.37
N ALA A 84 -12.89 8.93 -2.99
CA ALA A 84 -13.86 8.13 -3.73
C ALA A 84 -14.96 7.50 -2.83
N GLY A 85 -14.80 7.53 -1.50
CA GLY A 85 -15.87 7.17 -0.57
C GLY A 85 -16.16 5.66 -0.48
N VAL A 86 -15.35 4.79 -1.10
CA VAL A 86 -15.61 3.33 -1.18
C VAL A 86 -15.67 2.71 0.22
N TRP A 87 -14.74 3.09 1.10
CA TRP A 87 -14.66 2.55 2.46
C TRP A 87 -15.81 3.00 3.36
N GLN A 88 -16.27 4.23 3.19
CA GLN A 88 -17.38 4.82 3.93
C GLN A 88 -18.71 4.15 3.53
N LYS A 89 -18.83 3.68 2.29
CA LYS A 89 -19.96 2.87 1.83
C LYS A 89 -19.94 1.46 2.44
N LEU A 90 -18.74 0.86 2.59
CA LEU A 90 -18.59 -0.47 3.24
C LEU A 90 -18.84 -0.43 4.75
N TYR A 91 -18.49 0.67 5.40
CA TYR A 91 -18.61 0.86 6.85
C TYR A 91 -19.35 2.17 7.16
N PRO A 92 -20.67 2.23 6.91
CA PRO A 92 -21.43 3.46 7.09
C PRO A 92 -21.39 3.96 8.53
N LYS A 93 -21.35 5.29 8.70
CA LYS A 93 -21.39 5.99 10.00
C LYS A 93 -20.28 5.61 10.99
N THR A 94 -19.17 5.07 10.49
CA THR A 94 -18.08 4.59 11.34
C THR A 94 -16.82 5.42 11.11
N LYS A 95 -16.11 5.77 12.20
CA LYS A 95 -14.74 6.30 12.09
C LYS A 95 -13.82 5.20 11.62
N LEU A 96 -13.06 5.45 10.56
CA LEU A 96 -12.20 4.44 9.94
C LEU A 96 -10.74 4.68 10.28
N ALA A 97 -10.02 3.59 10.52
CA ALA A 97 -8.57 3.56 10.58
C ALA A 97 -8.07 2.82 9.33
N GLY A 98 -7.25 3.50 8.53
CA GLY A 98 -6.59 2.91 7.37
C GLY A 98 -5.27 2.26 7.74
N CYS A 99 -4.77 1.44 6.81
CA CYS A 99 -3.41 0.92 6.89
C CYS A 99 -2.57 1.34 5.68
N ALA A 100 -1.30 1.65 5.92
CA ALA A 100 -0.32 1.99 4.90
C ALA A 100 0.25 0.72 4.26
N SER A 101 -0.58 -0.08 3.60
CA SER A 101 -0.16 -1.37 3.03
C SER A 101 0.77 -1.21 1.82
N VAL A 102 1.14 -2.36 1.25
CA VAL A 102 2.17 -2.52 0.23
C VAL A 102 1.85 -1.81 -1.09
N VAL A 103 2.91 -1.52 -1.85
CA VAL A 103 2.79 -1.10 -3.25
C VAL A 103 3.08 -2.30 -4.13
N ALA A 104 2.21 -2.60 -5.09
CA ALA A 104 2.40 -3.69 -6.04
C ALA A 104 2.91 -3.11 -7.37
N LEU A 105 4.20 -3.33 -7.65
CA LEU A 105 4.90 -2.81 -8.83
C LEU A 105 5.52 -3.94 -9.64
N SER A 106 5.16 -3.98 -10.91
CA SER A 106 5.79 -4.81 -11.93
C SER A 106 6.27 -3.90 -13.05
N PRO A 107 7.57 -3.60 -13.12
CA PRO A 107 8.12 -2.77 -14.20
C PRO A 107 8.18 -3.53 -15.53
N PRO A 108 8.46 -2.82 -16.64
CA PRO A 108 8.70 -3.45 -17.93
C PRO A 108 9.79 -4.52 -17.85
N GLY A 109 9.58 -5.66 -18.52
CA GLY A 109 10.53 -6.77 -18.54
C GLY A 109 10.64 -7.58 -17.24
N SER A 110 9.85 -7.25 -16.21
CA SER A 110 9.74 -8.06 -14.98
C SER A 110 9.29 -9.49 -15.30
N GLY A 111 9.57 -10.45 -14.41
CA GLY A 111 9.12 -11.85 -14.56
C GLY A 111 7.60 -11.99 -14.75
N MET A 112 6.81 -11.03 -14.24
CA MET A 112 5.37 -10.92 -14.51
C MET A 112 5.05 -10.51 -15.95
N ALA A 113 5.89 -9.69 -16.60
CA ALA A 113 5.76 -9.33 -18.02
C ALA A 113 6.10 -10.51 -18.93
N LYS A 114 6.98 -11.41 -18.47
CA LYS A 114 7.33 -12.68 -19.12
C LYS A 114 6.31 -13.77 -18.75
N GLN A 115 5.08 -13.60 -19.23
CA GLN A 115 4.08 -14.61 -19.59
C GLN A 115 4.25 -16.08 -19.11
N HIS A 116 3.13 -16.70 -18.70
CA HIS A 116 2.88 -18.15 -18.80
C HIS A 116 3.70 -19.13 -17.92
N MET A 117 4.24 -18.70 -16.78
CA MET A 117 4.75 -19.65 -15.76
C MET A 117 3.61 -20.05 -14.80
N PRO A 118 3.07 -21.28 -14.86
CA PRO A 118 1.90 -21.65 -14.06
C PRO A 118 2.18 -21.77 -12.54
N TYR A 119 3.44 -21.73 -12.06
CA TYR A 119 3.71 -22.18 -10.67
C TYR A 119 4.89 -21.55 -9.90
N SER A 120 5.53 -20.45 -10.31
CA SER A 120 6.75 -19.99 -9.57
C SER A 120 6.91 -18.50 -9.28
N ALA A 121 6.05 -17.62 -9.81
CA ALA A 121 6.25 -16.16 -9.71
C ALA A 121 4.98 -15.35 -9.39
N GLY A 122 4.00 -15.96 -8.74
CA GLY A 122 2.76 -15.30 -8.30
C GLY A 122 2.45 -15.60 -6.83
N GLU A 123 1.56 -14.79 -6.24
CA GLU A 123 0.95 -15.14 -4.96
C GLU A 123 0.15 -16.44 -5.14
N TRP A 124 0.41 -17.43 -4.29
CA TRP A 124 -0.33 -18.69 -4.28
C TRP A 124 -1.79 -18.45 -3.88
N LEU A 125 -2.69 -19.37 -4.19
CA LEU A 125 -4.05 -19.28 -3.67
C LEU A 125 -3.99 -19.25 -2.13
N HIS A 126 -4.40 -18.13 -1.54
CA HIS A 126 -4.35 -17.93 -0.10
C HIS A 126 -5.50 -17.04 0.35
N LEU A 127 -5.75 -17.04 1.66
CA LEU A 127 -6.59 -16.07 2.34
C LEU A 127 -5.68 -15.12 3.11
N ASP A 128 -5.80 -13.82 2.85
CA ASP A 128 -5.10 -12.79 3.64
C ASP A 128 -5.51 -12.84 5.12
N HIS A 129 -6.74 -13.27 5.38
CA HIS A 129 -7.24 -13.49 6.72
C HIS A 129 -8.26 -14.64 6.78
N SER A 130 -8.01 -15.60 7.67
CA SER A 130 -8.99 -16.58 8.09
C SER A 130 -9.79 -16.01 9.27
N PRO A 131 -11.14 -15.92 9.18
CA PRO A 131 -11.96 -15.49 10.30
C PRO A 131 -11.69 -16.38 11.52
N THR A 132 -11.35 -15.79 12.67
CA THR A 132 -11.31 -16.59 13.90
C THR A 132 -12.73 -16.94 14.31
N LYS A 133 -12.95 -18.11 14.92
CA LYS A 133 -14.27 -18.55 15.43
C LYS A 133 -14.96 -17.50 16.33
N ASN A 134 -14.18 -16.57 16.90
CA ASN A 134 -14.63 -15.54 17.84
C ASN A 134 -14.70 -14.12 17.23
N SER A 135 -14.46 -13.94 15.93
CA SER A 135 -14.56 -12.63 15.28
C SER A 135 -15.40 -12.67 14.01
N CYS A 136 -16.67 -12.22 14.11
CA CYS A 136 -17.54 -11.96 12.96
C CYS A 136 -17.19 -10.66 12.21
N LYS A 137 -15.93 -10.19 12.30
CA LYS A 137 -15.50 -8.92 11.71
C LYS A 137 -15.24 -9.15 10.22
N LYS A 138 -16.08 -8.59 9.35
CA LYS A 138 -15.82 -8.55 7.90
C LYS A 138 -14.70 -7.56 7.63
N LEU A 139 -13.60 -8.07 7.07
CA LEU A 139 -12.48 -7.27 6.60
C LEU A 139 -12.50 -7.26 5.08
N TYR A 140 -12.31 -6.08 4.50
CA TYR A 140 -12.20 -5.91 3.06
C TYR A 140 -10.80 -5.42 2.72
N GLN A 141 -10.22 -6.02 1.69
CA GLN A 141 -8.97 -5.60 1.09
C GLN A 141 -9.25 -5.05 -0.29
N SER A 142 -8.56 -3.98 -0.65
CA SER A 142 -8.64 -3.38 -1.98
C SER A 142 -7.26 -3.32 -2.61
N THR A 143 -7.25 -3.42 -3.93
CA THR A 143 -6.09 -3.11 -4.75
C THR A 143 -6.51 -2.07 -5.76
N LEU A 144 -6.01 -0.85 -5.60
CA LEU A 144 -6.26 0.23 -6.55
C LEU A 144 -5.21 0.15 -7.66
N TYR A 145 -5.64 -0.31 -8.84
CA TYR A 145 -4.81 -0.35 -10.04
C TYR A 145 -4.77 1.01 -10.74
N VAL A 146 -3.57 1.40 -11.15
CA VAL A 146 -3.31 2.56 -11.99
C VAL A 146 -2.99 2.04 -13.39
N PHE A 147 -3.79 2.48 -14.38
CA PHE A 147 -3.61 2.12 -15.78
C PHE A 147 -3.03 3.31 -16.55
N PRO A 148 -1.69 3.45 -16.61
CA PRO A 148 -1.03 4.57 -17.27
C PRO A 148 -1.16 4.52 -18.80
N ARG A 149 -0.90 5.66 -19.45
CA ARG A 149 -0.74 5.78 -20.92
C ARG A 149 0.68 6.22 -21.28
N GLY A 150 0.97 6.22 -22.59
CA GLY A 150 2.26 6.68 -23.11
C GLY A 150 3.41 5.78 -22.66
N GLN A 151 4.52 6.38 -22.24
CA GLN A 151 5.74 5.64 -21.89
C GLN A 151 5.57 4.67 -20.71
N ALA A 152 4.63 4.94 -19.80
CA ALA A 152 4.35 4.09 -18.65
C ALA A 152 3.34 2.96 -18.96
N ALA A 153 2.69 2.97 -20.14
CA ALA A 153 1.73 1.92 -20.53
C ALA A 153 2.36 0.52 -20.64
N SER A 154 3.69 0.44 -20.72
CA SER A 154 4.45 -0.81 -20.75
C SER A 154 4.56 -1.50 -19.39
N TRP A 155 4.09 -0.87 -18.30
CA TRP A 155 4.09 -1.46 -16.96
C TRP A 155 2.94 -2.44 -16.79
N PRO A 156 3.20 -3.75 -16.55
CA PRO A 156 2.13 -4.71 -16.28
C PRO A 156 1.31 -4.41 -15.03
N ARG A 157 1.92 -3.81 -14.01
CA ARG A 157 1.22 -3.50 -12.76
C ARG A 157 1.81 -2.28 -12.06
N ILE A 158 0.94 -1.32 -11.79
CA ILE A 158 1.14 -0.23 -10.84
C ILE A 158 -0.10 -0.21 -9.96
N ALA A 159 0.03 -0.57 -8.70
CA ALA A 159 -1.10 -0.58 -7.79
C ALA A 159 -0.70 -0.31 -6.35
N ILE A 160 -1.65 0.22 -5.57
CA ILE A 160 -1.53 0.25 -4.10
C ILE A 160 -2.53 -0.74 -3.51
N MET A 161 -2.09 -1.49 -2.52
CA MET A 161 -2.99 -2.25 -1.68
C MET A 161 -3.40 -1.35 -0.52
N SER A 162 -4.68 -1.35 -0.21
CA SER A 162 -5.23 -0.54 0.88
C SER A 162 -6.34 -1.31 1.58
N SER A 163 -6.45 -1.10 2.88
CA SER A 163 -7.56 -1.59 3.67
C SER A 163 -7.93 -0.58 4.73
N MET A 164 -9.21 -0.55 5.07
CA MET A 164 -9.71 0.22 6.20
C MET A 164 -10.59 -0.66 7.07
N ALA A 165 -10.60 -0.34 8.35
CA ALA A 165 -11.48 -0.97 9.33
C ALA A 165 -12.04 0.09 10.28
N PRO A 166 -13.19 -0.17 10.92
CA PRO A 166 -13.65 0.59 12.07
C PRO A 166 -12.55 0.83 13.09
N GLN A 167 -12.32 2.10 13.45
CA GLN A 167 -11.32 2.50 14.43
C GLN A 167 -11.56 1.83 15.79
N ALA A 168 -12.82 1.55 16.14
CA ALA A 168 -13.19 0.81 17.35
C ALA A 168 -12.62 -0.62 17.40
N TRP A 169 -12.18 -1.17 16.27
CA TRP A 169 -11.55 -2.49 16.22
C TRP A 169 -10.02 -2.44 16.38
N GLN A 170 -9.43 -1.24 16.39
CA GLN A 170 -8.00 -1.05 16.46
C GLN A 170 -7.44 -1.46 17.83
N ALA A 171 -6.45 -2.35 17.84
CA ALA A 171 -5.73 -2.67 19.08
C ALA A 171 -5.00 -1.44 19.62
N LYS A 172 -4.93 -1.28 20.95
CA LYS A 172 -4.26 -0.12 21.59
C LYS A 172 -2.83 0.14 21.10
N ARG A 173 -2.06 -0.91 20.78
CA ARG A 173 -0.67 -0.82 20.29
C ARG A 173 -0.56 -0.53 18.80
N ALA A 174 -1.67 -0.52 18.06
CA ALA A 174 -1.63 -0.43 16.61
C ALA A 174 -1.17 0.95 16.11
N ALA A 175 -1.44 2.03 16.84
CA ALA A 175 -0.92 3.36 16.51
C ALA A 175 0.62 3.39 16.53
N CYS A 176 1.24 2.97 17.66
CA CYS A 176 2.70 2.89 17.81
C CYS A 176 3.34 2.02 16.72
N THR A 177 2.72 0.88 16.40
CA THR A 177 3.21 -0.02 15.34
C THR A 177 3.16 0.61 13.95
N LEU A 178 2.08 1.34 13.61
CA LEU A 178 1.96 2.00 12.32
C LEU A 178 3.00 3.13 12.19
N LEU A 179 3.19 3.91 13.26
CA LEU A 179 4.19 4.95 13.31
C LEU A 179 5.61 4.39 13.18
N ALA A 180 5.93 3.31 13.89
CA ALA A 180 7.20 2.61 13.74
C ALA A 180 7.42 2.13 12.30
N GLY A 181 6.38 1.58 11.66
CA GLY A 181 6.42 1.21 10.24
C GLY A 181 6.69 2.40 9.31
N ALA A 182 6.08 3.55 9.56
CA ALA A 182 6.35 4.78 8.81
C ALA A 182 7.79 5.26 8.99
N ILE A 183 8.30 5.29 10.23
CA ILE A 183 9.66 5.72 10.56
C ILE A 183 10.71 4.86 9.85
N ILE A 184 10.53 3.53 9.84
CA ILE A 184 11.50 2.62 9.23
C ILE A 184 11.20 2.36 7.74
N GLY A 185 10.10 2.88 7.21
CA GLY A 185 9.70 2.70 5.82
C GLY A 185 9.15 1.32 5.52
N ALA A 186 8.71 0.57 6.53
CA ALA A 186 8.01 -0.71 6.37
C ALA A 186 6.58 -0.47 5.91
N ALA A 187 6.06 -1.29 5.00
CA ALA A 187 4.62 -1.37 4.81
C ALA A 187 3.91 -1.48 6.18
N GLY A 188 2.93 -0.61 6.39
CA GLY A 188 2.02 -0.67 7.53
C GLY A 188 1.21 -1.97 7.52
N LYS A 189 0.57 -2.22 8.65
CA LYS A 189 -0.26 -3.39 8.95
C LYS A 189 -1.12 -3.85 7.75
N SER A 190 -1.31 -5.16 7.58
CA SER A 190 -2.54 -5.64 6.92
C SER A 190 -3.75 -5.25 7.79
N PRO A 191 -5.00 -5.27 7.29
CA PRO A 191 -6.18 -5.03 8.12
C PRO A 191 -6.22 -5.91 9.39
N ALA A 192 -5.66 -7.13 9.33
CA ALA A 192 -5.45 -7.98 10.51
C ALA A 192 -4.47 -7.36 11.53
N GLY A 193 -3.36 -6.76 11.10
CA GLY A 193 -2.44 -6.06 11.99
C GLY A 193 -3.05 -4.84 12.68
N VAL A 194 -4.04 -4.17 12.06
CA VAL A 194 -4.82 -3.09 12.70
C VAL A 194 -5.66 -3.64 13.85
N ILE A 195 -6.32 -4.78 13.62
CA ILE A 195 -7.22 -5.39 14.59
C ILE A 195 -6.48 -6.08 15.74
N PHE A 196 -5.42 -6.84 15.43
CA PHE A 196 -4.76 -7.70 16.43
C PHE A 196 -3.51 -7.07 17.03
N GLY A 197 -3.03 -5.94 16.49
CA GLY A 197 -1.84 -5.28 17.01
C GLY A 197 -0.52 -5.99 16.69
N HIS A 198 -0.55 -7.05 15.87
CA HIS A 198 0.67 -7.72 15.41
C HIS A 198 1.39 -6.88 14.36
N LEU A 199 2.71 -6.78 14.50
CA LEU A 199 3.61 -6.51 13.38
C LEU A 199 3.69 -7.79 12.54
N GLN A 200 3.68 -7.68 11.20
CA GLN A 200 4.46 -8.66 10.45
C GLN A 200 5.87 -8.59 11.03
N LYS A 201 6.40 -9.71 11.55
CA LYS A 201 7.74 -9.73 12.15
C LYS A 201 8.67 -9.02 11.18
N ILE A 202 9.24 -7.91 11.63
CA ILE A 202 10.35 -7.22 10.99
C ILE A 202 11.57 -8.13 11.16
N ALA A 203 11.54 -9.27 10.50
CA ALA A 203 12.68 -10.14 10.33
C ALA A 203 13.29 -9.75 8.99
N GLU A 204 14.59 -9.42 9.03
CA GLU A 204 15.48 -9.34 7.87
C GLU A 204 15.48 -8.00 7.07
N GLY A 205 16.34 -7.09 7.52
CA GLY A 205 17.13 -6.30 6.56
C GLY A 205 16.91 -4.78 6.50
N TYR A 206 16.70 -4.10 7.63
CA TYR A 206 16.93 -2.64 7.68
C TYR A 206 18.44 -2.37 7.74
N GLY A 207 19.07 -2.29 6.57
CA GLY A 207 20.36 -1.61 6.47
C GLY A 207 20.21 -0.12 6.80
N THR A 208 21.24 0.46 7.39
CA THR A 208 21.36 1.89 7.75
C THR A 208 20.97 2.85 6.60
N ALA A 209 21.14 2.42 5.35
CA ALA A 209 20.77 3.18 4.16
C ALA A 209 19.26 3.47 4.01
N GLY A 210 18.37 2.59 4.49
CA GLY A 210 16.92 2.83 4.43
C GLY A 210 16.45 3.90 5.42
N MET A 211 17.06 3.91 6.61
CA MET A 211 16.77 4.88 7.67
C MET A 211 17.28 6.29 7.32
N SER A 212 18.42 6.42 6.63
CA SER A 212 18.96 7.71 6.22
C SER A 212 18.13 8.42 5.15
N VAL A 213 17.39 7.68 4.32
CA VAL A 213 16.54 8.23 3.25
C VAL A 213 15.18 8.71 3.78
N LEU A 214 14.73 8.17 4.93
CA LEU A 214 13.44 8.52 5.54
C LEU A 214 13.51 9.69 6.51
N LYS A 215 14.66 9.91 7.16
CA LYS A 215 14.86 11.04 8.08
C LYS A 215 14.50 12.41 7.48
N PRO A 216 14.82 12.73 6.21
CA PRO A 216 14.44 14.00 5.58
C PRO A 216 12.96 14.08 5.17
N LYS A 217 12.24 12.94 5.15
CA LYS A 217 10.85 12.81 4.66
C LYS A 217 9.82 12.64 5.79
N LEU A 218 10.25 12.46 7.03
CA LEU A 218 9.38 12.74 8.16
C LEU A 218 8.99 14.22 8.05
N ARG A 219 7.69 14.52 8.14
CA ARG A 219 7.25 15.93 8.10
C ARG A 219 8.08 16.73 9.11
N PRO A 220 8.49 17.97 8.80
CA PRO A 220 9.25 18.79 9.75
C PRO A 220 8.58 18.94 11.12
N GLU A 221 7.26 18.74 11.16
CA GLU A 221 6.42 18.76 12.37
C GLU A 221 6.48 17.47 13.22
N LEU A 222 7.03 16.35 12.69
CA LEU A 222 7.21 15.07 13.40
C LEU A 222 8.41 15.17 14.37
N THR A 223 8.28 16.08 15.33
CA THR A 223 9.16 16.19 16.50
C THR A 223 8.98 14.98 17.41
N ASP A 224 9.94 14.70 18.29
CA ASP A 224 9.80 13.66 19.32
C ASP A 224 8.53 13.87 20.16
N ALA A 225 8.16 15.13 20.44
CA ALA A 225 6.92 15.48 21.13
C ALA A 225 5.66 15.12 20.32
N GLU A 226 5.70 15.25 18.99
CA GLU A 226 4.61 14.89 18.10
C GLU A 226 4.50 13.37 17.92
N VAL A 227 5.64 12.68 17.87
CA VAL A 227 5.74 11.21 17.95
C VAL A 227 5.13 10.74 19.26
N ASP A 228 5.53 11.30 20.40
CA ASP A 228 5.00 10.98 21.72
C ASP A 228 3.49 11.28 21.83
N ARG A 229 3.03 12.39 21.24
CA ARG A 229 1.59 12.69 21.16
C ARG A 229 0.83 11.63 20.36
N LEU A 230 1.38 11.18 19.23
CA LEU A 230 0.77 10.19 18.33
C LEU A 230 0.83 8.76 18.89
N THR A 231 1.82 8.43 19.73
CA THR A 231 1.93 7.12 20.38
C THR A 231 1.37 7.06 21.80
N GLY A 232 1.02 8.22 22.38
CA GLY A 232 0.63 8.34 23.78
C GLY A 232 1.80 8.15 24.75
N GLY A 233 2.99 8.62 24.36
CA GLY A 233 4.24 8.53 25.13
C GLY A 233 4.80 7.12 25.23
N LYS A 234 4.61 6.29 24.20
CA LYS A 234 4.99 4.87 24.17
C LYS A 234 5.78 4.48 22.94
#